data_AF-A0A7V3SQ11-F1
#
_entry.id   AF-A0A7V3SQ11-F1
#
_cell.length_a   1.000
_cell.length_b   1.000
_cell.length_c   1.000
_cell.angle_alpha   90.00
_cell.angle_beta   90.00
_cell.angle_gamma   90.00
#
_symmetry.space_group_name_H-M   'P 1'
#
loop_
_entity.id
_entity.type
_entity.pdbx_description
1 polymer ?
#
loop_
_entity_poly.entity_id
_entity_poly.type
_entity_poly.pdbx_seq_one_letter_code
_entity_poly.pdbx_strand_id
1 'polypeptide(L)'
;MKKLVLLTALCLGLTACAIAQPSDVVILDRVFNDDSDSITNHVKNLPQVILSDTKLDGDGRSPEFANRHAWFVSADGVNPLQVPITEEWTLEFDLTLTGTPVTPRKEAGGFVRIGMPWGYSEMQFMVNTDAHEVVAFGYPFPFYRFTNQSYNSGDTIHLGIHFFKDSDGKYKVVYRANGETSPATALADQGLFTGWITPGGYLQVNIQAGNPNNGGVAVFDNITWNGVLLRRAYAIRGNIELKDYGADVTQVPIHTELRQGGVAVRTETLFTDSAGDYAILNVTPGTYDVAFKASHWLRVVVPNITVADADVTGGDASLTNGDIDGDNEVTLFDFGELVAAFGAMPGDTNWNPNADLDGDEEVTLYDFSTLVRNFGATGDD
;
A
#
# COMPACT_ATOMS: atom_id res chain seq x y z
N MET A 1 11.55 14.40 -55.26
CA MET A 1 10.55 14.77 -54.23
C MET A 1 9.88 13.49 -53.73
N LYS A 2 10.45 12.85 -52.71
CA LYS A 2 9.79 11.78 -51.94
C LYS A 2 9.75 12.28 -50.50
N LYS A 3 8.54 12.51 -49.99
CA LYS A 3 8.30 13.00 -48.63
C LYS A 3 8.66 11.87 -47.66
N LEU A 4 9.68 12.10 -46.84
CA LEU A 4 10.02 11.26 -45.70
C LEU A 4 8.98 11.56 -44.62
N VAL A 5 8.13 10.58 -44.30
CA VAL A 5 7.21 10.66 -43.17
C VAL A 5 8.02 10.20 -41.95
N LEU A 6 8.38 11.15 -41.10
CA LEU A 6 8.97 10.90 -39.79
C LEU A 6 7.86 10.30 -38.92
N LEU A 7 7.96 8.99 -38.65
CA LEU A 7 7.07 8.31 -37.72
C LEU A 7 7.64 8.53 -36.32
N THR A 8 7.25 9.61 -35.66
CA THR A 8 7.49 9.80 -34.23
C THR A 8 6.67 8.75 -33.48
N ALA A 9 7.32 7.67 -33.07
CA ALA A 9 6.79 6.76 -32.06
C ALA A 9 6.76 7.53 -30.74
N LEU A 10 5.65 8.22 -30.48
CA LEU A 10 5.33 8.77 -29.18
C LEU A 10 5.07 7.57 -28.26
N CYS A 11 6.11 7.11 -27.57
CA CYS A 11 5.97 6.27 -26.38
C CYS A 11 5.21 7.09 -25.34
N LEU A 12 3.88 7.05 -25.41
CA LEU A 12 3.02 7.35 -24.29
C LEU A 12 3.34 6.30 -23.24
N GLY A 13 4.31 6.59 -22.38
CA GLY A 13 4.44 5.94 -21.10
C GLY A 13 3.09 6.07 -20.41
N LEU A 14 2.32 4.98 -20.42
CA LEU A 14 1.16 4.82 -19.57
C LEU A 14 1.68 4.82 -18.14
N THR A 15 1.92 6.01 -17.60
CA THR A 15 1.86 6.24 -16.16
C THR A 15 0.39 6.08 -15.80
N ALA A 16 -0.07 4.84 -15.70
CA ALA A 16 -1.16 4.56 -14.79
C ALA A 16 -0.62 5.02 -13.43
N CYS A 17 -1.03 6.22 -12.99
CA CYS A 17 -0.77 6.64 -11.62
C CYS A 17 -1.30 5.51 -10.74
N ALA A 18 -0.40 4.75 -10.13
CA ALA A 18 -0.78 3.69 -9.22
C ALA A 18 -1.65 4.34 -8.13
N ILE A 19 -2.89 3.88 -8.00
CA ILE A 19 -3.78 4.35 -6.95
C ILE A 19 -3.11 3.98 -5.63
N ALA A 20 -2.97 4.96 -4.72
CA ALA A 20 -2.37 4.75 -3.42
C ALA A 20 -3.07 3.57 -2.71
N GLN A 21 -2.29 2.58 -2.29
CA GLN A 21 -2.80 1.40 -1.61
C GLN A 21 -2.77 1.62 -0.09
N PRO A 22 -3.68 1.00 0.67
CA PRO A 22 -3.55 0.93 2.12
C PRO A 22 -2.23 0.30 2.54
N SER A 23 -1.44 1.09 3.25
CA SER A 23 -0.19 0.66 3.90
C SER A 23 -0.18 1.05 5.37
N ASP A 24 -1.22 1.73 5.86
CA ASP A 24 -1.33 2.13 7.25
C ASP A 24 -2.80 2.32 7.65
N VAL A 25 -3.03 2.81 8.87
CA VAL A 25 -4.33 3.31 9.35
C VAL A 25 -4.16 4.67 10.02
N VAL A 26 -5.23 5.47 10.01
CA VAL A 26 -5.36 6.65 10.84
C VAL A 26 -6.40 6.41 11.91
N ILE A 27 -6.17 6.89 13.13
CA ILE A 27 -7.12 6.86 14.24
C ILE A 27 -7.70 8.26 14.41
N LEU A 28 -9.03 8.35 14.42
CA LEU A 28 -9.79 9.54 14.70
C LEU A 28 -10.48 9.33 16.05
N ASP A 29 -9.89 9.93 17.08
CA ASP A 29 -10.51 9.93 18.40
C ASP A 29 -11.69 10.90 18.46
N ARG A 30 -12.70 10.53 19.26
CA ARG A 30 -13.78 11.45 19.64
C ARG A 30 -14.54 12.03 18.44
N VAL A 31 -14.79 11.19 17.43
CA VAL A 31 -15.68 11.48 16.29
C VAL A 31 -17.09 11.87 16.76
N PHE A 32 -17.53 11.22 17.85
CA PHE A 32 -18.59 11.74 18.73
C PHE A 32 -18.02 11.85 20.14
N ASN A 33 -18.34 12.93 20.84
CA ASN A 33 -17.67 13.33 22.07
C ASN A 33 -18.63 14.05 23.01
N ASP A 34 -19.54 13.29 23.61
CA ASP A 34 -20.54 13.81 24.54
C ASP A 34 -19.97 13.89 25.97
N ASP A 35 -19.15 12.90 26.36
CA ASP A 35 -18.41 12.93 27.63
C ASP A 35 -16.95 13.33 27.36
N SER A 36 -16.64 14.59 27.65
CA SER A 36 -15.35 15.15 27.31
C SER A 36 -14.22 14.77 28.26
N ASP A 37 -14.50 14.29 29.47
CA ASP A 37 -13.47 13.93 30.46
C ASP A 37 -13.26 12.41 30.59
N SER A 38 -13.87 11.64 29.69
CA SER A 38 -13.52 10.25 29.42
C SER A 38 -12.03 10.06 29.11
N ILE A 39 -11.50 8.88 29.41
CA ILE A 39 -10.10 8.52 29.17
C ILE A 39 -10.07 7.55 27.98
N THR A 40 -9.63 8.07 26.85
CA THR A 40 -9.40 7.30 25.63
C THR A 40 -7.94 6.89 25.50
N ASN A 41 -7.71 5.65 25.08
CA ASN A 41 -6.40 5.17 24.65
C ASN A 41 -6.57 4.36 23.36
N HIS A 42 -5.55 4.39 22.52
CA HIS A 42 -5.50 3.55 21.33
C HIS A 42 -4.12 2.92 21.14
N VAL A 43 -4.10 1.77 20.47
CA VAL A 43 -2.87 1.13 20.00
C VAL A 43 -2.97 0.99 18.49
N LYS A 44 -1.92 1.43 17.80
CA LYS A 44 -1.74 1.24 16.36
C LYS A 44 -0.47 0.42 16.16
N ASN A 45 -0.64 -0.88 15.96
CA ASN A 45 0.46 -1.81 15.72
C ASN A 45 0.04 -2.86 14.69
N LEU A 46 -0.03 -2.43 13.43
CA LEU A 46 -0.58 -3.21 12.33
C LEU A 46 0.04 -4.61 12.24
N PRO A 47 -0.77 -5.67 12.02
CA PRO A 47 -2.18 -5.66 11.58
C PRO A 47 -3.21 -5.49 12.70
N GLN A 48 -2.82 -5.00 13.88
CA GLN A 48 -3.72 -4.76 15.02
C GLN A 48 -4.00 -3.28 15.26
N VAL A 49 -5.25 -2.97 15.59
CA VAL A 49 -5.71 -1.68 16.15
C VAL A 49 -6.51 -1.96 17.41
N ILE A 50 -6.21 -1.23 18.48
CA ILE A 50 -7.01 -1.26 19.72
C ILE A 50 -7.59 0.13 19.94
N LEU A 51 -8.89 0.20 20.15
CA LEU A 51 -9.57 1.40 20.62
C LEU A 51 -10.12 1.13 22.01
N SER A 52 -9.96 2.09 22.92
CA SER A 52 -10.56 2.05 24.25
C SER A 52 -11.06 3.42 24.68
N ASP A 53 -12.17 3.40 25.40
CA ASP A 53 -12.67 4.57 26.10
C ASP A 53 -13.24 4.14 27.46
N THR A 54 -12.85 4.86 28.51
CA THR A 54 -13.13 4.53 29.91
C THR A 54 -13.54 5.77 30.66
N LYS A 55 -14.10 5.61 31.86
CA LYS A 55 -14.63 6.72 32.64
C LYS A 55 -15.68 7.52 31.86
N LEU A 56 -16.58 6.79 31.20
CA LEU A 56 -17.72 7.35 30.48
C LEU A 56 -18.89 7.51 31.45
N ASP A 57 -18.71 8.40 32.42
CA ASP A 57 -19.62 8.67 33.53
C ASP A 57 -20.48 9.92 33.36
N GLY A 58 -20.38 10.57 32.20
CA GLY A 58 -21.22 11.67 31.78
C GLY A 58 -20.74 13.03 32.28
N ASP A 59 -21.05 14.07 31.51
CA ASP A 59 -20.62 15.45 31.79
C ASP A 59 -21.57 16.17 32.78
N GLY A 60 -22.59 15.45 33.26
CA GLY A 60 -23.63 15.97 34.16
C GLY A 60 -24.75 16.71 33.42
N ARG A 61 -24.82 16.64 32.08
CA ARG A 61 -25.85 17.27 31.26
C ARG A 61 -26.61 16.21 30.46
N SER A 62 -27.85 15.97 30.89
CA SER A 62 -28.78 15.15 30.11
C SER A 62 -29.19 15.84 28.80
N PRO A 63 -29.44 15.09 27.71
CA PRO A 63 -29.28 13.63 27.58
C PRO A 63 -27.83 13.21 27.32
N GLU A 64 -27.42 12.14 28.00
CA GLU A 64 -26.14 11.46 27.78
C GLU A 64 -26.30 10.46 26.62
N PHE A 65 -25.42 10.54 25.63
CA PHE A 65 -25.41 9.72 24.43
C PHE A 65 -24.24 8.74 24.48
N ALA A 66 -23.14 9.06 23.80
CA ALA A 66 -22.01 8.18 23.61
C ALA A 66 -20.77 8.95 23.15
N ASN A 67 -19.61 8.36 23.39
CA ASN A 67 -18.39 8.69 22.66
C ASN A 67 -18.14 7.66 21.55
N ARG A 68 -17.53 8.11 20.44
CA ARG A 68 -17.14 7.26 19.33
C ARG A 68 -15.74 7.57 18.85
N HIS A 69 -14.97 6.51 18.65
CA HIS A 69 -13.63 6.52 18.06
C HIS A 69 -13.68 5.68 16.78
N ALA A 70 -12.91 6.07 15.77
CA ALA A 70 -12.82 5.33 14.53
C ALA A 70 -11.37 5.19 14.08
N TRP A 71 -11.09 4.16 13.30
CA TRP A 71 -9.89 4.08 12.50
C TRP A 71 -10.28 3.85 11.05
N PHE A 72 -9.45 4.32 10.12
CA PHE A 72 -9.65 4.16 8.68
C PHE A 72 -8.35 3.72 8.03
N VAL A 73 -8.46 2.94 6.94
CA VAL A 73 -7.29 2.63 6.10
C VAL A 73 -6.64 3.92 5.61
N SER A 74 -5.32 3.90 5.49
CA SER A 74 -4.50 5.05 5.14
C SER A 74 -3.30 4.60 4.29
N ALA A 75 -2.76 5.50 3.47
CA ALA A 75 -1.51 5.29 2.74
C ALA A 75 -0.32 6.03 3.37
N ASP A 76 -0.58 7.00 4.25
CA ASP A 76 0.43 7.87 4.88
C ASP A 76 0.43 7.77 6.41
N GLY A 77 -0.57 7.09 6.99
CA GLY A 77 -0.78 6.99 8.43
C GLY A 77 -1.31 8.28 9.08
N VAL A 78 -1.63 9.31 8.30
CA VAL A 78 -2.03 10.65 8.75
C VAL A 78 -3.46 10.96 8.31
N ASN A 79 -3.81 10.62 7.07
CA ASN A 79 -5.11 10.92 6.48
C ASN A 79 -5.87 9.63 6.12
N PRO A 80 -7.20 9.61 6.24
CA PRO A 80 -8.00 8.50 5.71
C PRO A 80 -7.80 8.41 4.19
N LEU A 81 -7.51 7.22 3.68
CA LEU A 81 -7.34 6.99 2.26
C LEU A 81 -8.71 7.03 1.56
N GLN A 82 -8.87 7.96 0.63
CA GLN A 82 -10.03 8.01 -0.27
C GLN A 82 -9.82 7.01 -1.41
N VAL A 83 -10.36 5.81 -1.25
CA VAL A 83 -10.32 4.78 -2.30
C VAL A 83 -11.32 5.18 -3.39
N PRO A 84 -10.93 5.23 -4.68
CA PRO A 84 -11.87 5.54 -5.75
C PRO A 84 -13.00 4.51 -5.75
N ILE A 85 -14.24 4.98 -5.92
CA ILE A 85 -15.42 4.10 -5.85
C ILE A 85 -15.46 3.05 -6.96
N THR A 86 -14.64 3.21 -8.00
CA THR A 86 -14.46 2.22 -9.06
C THR A 86 -13.61 1.03 -8.64
N GLU A 87 -12.81 1.17 -7.59
CA GLU A 87 -11.95 0.10 -7.09
C GLU A 87 -12.75 -0.87 -6.23
N GLU A 88 -12.61 -2.15 -6.57
CA GLU A 88 -13.10 -3.25 -5.74
C GLU A 88 -12.14 -3.49 -4.59
N TRP A 89 -12.68 -3.73 -3.40
CA TRP A 89 -11.88 -4.05 -2.23
C TRP A 89 -12.63 -4.91 -1.22
N THR A 90 -11.86 -5.67 -0.44
CA THR A 90 -12.32 -6.41 0.73
C THR A 90 -11.50 -5.97 1.95
N LEU A 91 -12.19 -5.58 3.01
CA LEU A 91 -11.61 -5.36 4.35
C LEU A 91 -12.12 -6.45 5.28
N GLU A 92 -11.21 -7.20 5.89
CA GLU A 92 -11.53 -8.26 6.85
C GLU A 92 -10.67 -8.11 8.11
N PHE A 93 -11.21 -8.49 9.27
CA PHE A 93 -10.51 -8.47 10.55
C PHE A 93 -11.20 -9.36 11.58
N ASP A 94 -10.44 -9.76 12.60
CA ASP A 94 -10.98 -10.36 13.81
C ASP A 94 -11.28 -9.25 14.82
N LEU A 95 -12.48 -9.26 15.40
CA LEU A 95 -12.92 -8.28 16.37
C LEU A 95 -13.18 -8.94 17.72
N THR A 96 -12.62 -8.36 18.77
CA THR A 96 -13.01 -8.63 20.17
C THR A 96 -13.44 -7.33 20.84
N LEU A 97 -14.72 -7.23 21.20
CA LEU A 97 -15.34 -6.13 21.93
C LEU A 97 -15.63 -6.53 23.38
N THR A 98 -15.04 -5.82 24.34
CA THR A 98 -15.31 -6.01 25.77
C THR A 98 -15.93 -4.75 26.36
N GLY A 99 -17.06 -4.89 27.07
CA GLY A 99 -17.68 -3.82 27.85
C GLY A 99 -17.53 -4.04 29.34
N THR A 100 -17.14 -2.99 30.08
CA THR A 100 -17.12 -3.00 31.54
C THR A 100 -17.94 -1.82 32.06
N PRO A 101 -19.07 -2.04 32.76
CA PRO A 101 -19.91 -3.23 32.68
C PRO A 101 -20.45 -3.49 31.26
N VAL A 102 -21.06 -4.66 31.03
CA VAL A 102 -21.60 -5.06 29.72
C VAL A 102 -22.74 -4.13 29.24
N THR A 103 -23.53 -3.58 30.16
CA THR A 103 -24.62 -2.62 29.93
C THR A 103 -24.32 -1.32 30.66
N PRO A 104 -24.57 -0.12 30.09
CA PRO A 104 -25.25 0.14 28.82
C PRO A 104 -24.43 -0.29 27.60
N ARG A 105 -25.07 -0.35 26.44
CA ARG A 105 -24.50 -0.87 25.19
C ARG A 105 -23.14 -0.28 24.83
N LYS A 106 -22.22 -1.15 24.42
CA LYS A 106 -21.01 -0.82 23.65
C LYS A 106 -21.17 -1.44 22.27
N GLU A 107 -20.67 -0.76 21.24
CA GLU A 107 -20.76 -1.19 19.86
C GLU A 107 -19.39 -1.08 19.20
N ALA A 108 -19.00 -2.06 18.40
CA ALA A 108 -17.79 -1.98 17.60
C ALA A 108 -17.92 -2.84 16.35
N GLY A 109 -17.10 -2.52 15.34
CA GLY A 109 -17.02 -3.30 14.12
C GLY A 109 -16.62 -2.45 12.93
N GLY A 110 -17.06 -2.86 11.74
CA GLY A 110 -16.71 -2.20 10.49
C GLY A 110 -17.34 -0.82 10.38
N PHE A 111 -16.59 0.13 9.85
CA PHE A 111 -17.03 1.51 9.65
C PHE A 111 -16.59 1.98 8.28
N VAL A 112 -17.52 2.49 7.47
CA VAL A 112 -17.20 2.93 6.11
C VAL A 112 -17.78 4.32 5.87
N ARG A 113 -16.94 5.22 5.38
CA ARG A 113 -17.36 6.53 4.86
C ARG A 113 -17.46 6.48 3.35
N ILE A 114 -18.51 7.03 2.80
CA ILE A 114 -18.68 7.21 1.35
C ILE A 114 -18.95 8.68 1.05
N GLY A 115 -18.27 9.21 0.03
CA GLY A 115 -18.36 10.61 -0.34
C GLY A 115 -19.74 11.02 -0.84
N MET A 116 -20.25 12.13 -0.32
CA MET A 116 -21.58 12.68 -0.60
C MET A 116 -21.52 14.20 -0.83
N PRO A 117 -22.55 14.84 -1.43
CA PRO A 117 -22.55 16.28 -1.66
C PRO A 117 -22.45 17.14 -0.39
N TRP A 118 -22.83 16.58 0.76
CA TRP A 118 -22.74 17.19 2.09
C TRP A 118 -21.50 16.76 2.88
N GLY A 119 -20.52 16.12 2.23
CA GLY A 119 -19.31 15.60 2.84
C GLY A 119 -19.25 14.08 2.70
N TYR A 120 -19.89 13.36 3.61
CA TYR A 120 -19.94 11.90 3.57
C TYR A 120 -21.18 11.36 4.27
N SER A 121 -21.44 10.07 4.04
CA SER A 121 -22.35 9.26 4.86
C SER A 121 -21.60 8.04 5.40
N GLU A 122 -22.14 7.44 6.46
CA GLU A 122 -21.47 6.40 7.24
C GLU A 122 -22.27 5.10 7.29
N MET A 123 -21.58 3.97 7.18
CA MET A 123 -22.08 2.63 7.45
C MET A 123 -21.43 2.07 8.70
N GLN A 124 -22.22 1.39 9.52
CA GLN A 124 -21.80 0.65 10.69
C GLN A 124 -22.14 -0.82 10.49
N PHE A 125 -21.13 -1.69 10.59
CA PHE A 125 -21.28 -3.13 10.65
C PHE A 125 -20.82 -3.61 12.01
N MET A 126 -21.77 -3.76 12.93
CA MET A 126 -21.52 -3.77 14.35
C MET A 126 -21.82 -5.12 15.00
N VAL A 127 -21.09 -5.37 16.08
CA VAL A 127 -21.52 -6.20 17.19
C VAL A 127 -21.76 -5.34 18.42
N ASN A 128 -22.55 -5.85 19.37
CA ASN A 128 -22.80 -5.13 20.62
C ASN A 128 -22.75 -6.01 21.86
N THR A 129 -22.46 -5.38 23.00
CA THR A 129 -22.19 -6.11 24.24
C THR A 129 -23.44 -6.68 24.93
N ASP A 130 -24.61 -6.06 24.73
CA ASP A 130 -25.81 -6.34 25.56
C ASP A 130 -27.04 -6.84 24.80
N ALA A 131 -27.09 -6.70 23.47
CA ALA A 131 -28.21 -7.18 22.65
C ALA A 131 -27.85 -8.37 21.75
N HIS A 132 -26.59 -8.79 21.77
CA HIS A 132 -26.08 -9.94 21.04
C HIS A 132 -26.28 -9.85 19.51
N GLU A 133 -26.26 -8.64 18.97
CA GLU A 133 -26.54 -8.41 17.55
C GLU A 133 -25.27 -8.48 16.70
N VAL A 134 -25.43 -8.92 15.45
CA VAL A 134 -24.45 -8.77 14.37
C VAL A 134 -25.19 -8.18 13.18
N VAL A 135 -25.01 -6.88 12.93
CA VAL A 135 -25.88 -6.11 12.04
C VAL A 135 -25.14 -5.00 11.30
N ALA A 136 -25.45 -4.83 10.02
CA ALA A 136 -24.96 -3.75 9.18
C ALA A 136 -26.09 -2.79 8.83
N PHE A 137 -25.83 -1.48 8.93
CA PHE A 137 -26.79 -0.43 8.60
C PHE A 137 -26.09 0.92 8.37
N GLY A 138 -26.85 1.92 7.94
CA GLY A 138 -26.38 3.29 7.72
C GLY A 138 -26.53 3.67 6.26
N TYR A 139 -27.22 4.78 5.99
CA TYR A 139 -27.43 5.26 4.63
C TYR A 139 -26.08 5.58 3.96
N PRO A 140 -25.86 5.29 2.67
CA PRO A 140 -26.74 4.65 1.68
C PRO A 140 -26.67 3.12 1.65
N PHE A 141 -25.97 2.51 2.61
CA PHE A 141 -25.73 1.08 2.64
C PHE A 141 -26.98 0.31 3.06
N PRO A 142 -27.20 -0.88 2.50
CA PRO A 142 -28.36 -1.69 2.82
C PRO A 142 -28.26 -2.24 4.24
N PHE A 143 -29.41 -2.30 4.92
CA PHE A 143 -29.55 -3.01 6.18
C PHE A 143 -29.39 -4.52 5.98
N TYR A 144 -28.62 -5.17 6.84
CA TYR A 144 -28.53 -6.62 6.89
C TYR A 144 -28.27 -7.10 8.32
N ARG A 145 -29.00 -8.13 8.76
CA ARG A 145 -28.83 -8.75 10.08
C ARG A 145 -28.48 -10.23 9.90
N PHE A 146 -27.41 -10.67 10.55
CA PHE A 146 -27.06 -12.08 10.62
C PHE A 146 -27.88 -12.73 11.74
N THR A 147 -28.90 -13.51 11.39
CA THR A 147 -29.82 -14.12 12.37
C THR A 147 -29.26 -15.40 13.01
N ASN A 148 -28.26 -16.02 12.40
CA ASN A 148 -27.60 -17.22 12.93
C ASN A 148 -26.31 -16.87 13.69
N GLN A 149 -25.90 -15.61 13.69
CA GLN A 149 -24.78 -15.11 14.48
C GLN A 149 -25.29 -14.46 15.75
N SER A 150 -24.49 -14.55 16.80
CA SER A 150 -24.71 -13.90 18.09
C SER A 150 -23.34 -13.53 18.65
N TYR A 151 -23.26 -12.38 19.31
CA TYR A 151 -22.01 -11.91 19.90
C TYR A 151 -22.17 -11.76 21.41
N ASN A 152 -21.22 -12.28 22.20
CA ASN A 152 -21.12 -11.95 23.62
C ASN A 152 -19.88 -11.10 23.86
N SER A 153 -19.98 -10.15 24.79
CA SER A 153 -18.85 -9.33 25.20
C SER A 153 -17.63 -10.20 25.55
N GLY A 154 -16.51 -9.97 24.89
CA GLY A 154 -15.25 -10.71 25.06
C GLY A 154 -15.04 -11.86 24.09
N ASP A 155 -16.06 -12.26 23.30
CA ASP A 155 -15.88 -13.23 22.22
C ASP A 155 -15.09 -12.60 21.06
N THR A 156 -14.45 -13.44 20.25
CA THR A 156 -13.85 -13.03 18.98
C THR A 156 -14.79 -13.37 17.82
N ILE A 157 -15.02 -12.43 16.91
CA ILE A 157 -15.80 -12.62 15.68
C ILE A 157 -14.99 -12.18 14.47
N HIS A 158 -14.99 -12.98 13.41
CA HIS A 158 -14.39 -12.59 12.14
C HIS A 158 -15.40 -11.81 11.30
N LEU A 159 -15.09 -10.56 10.95
CA LEU A 159 -15.95 -9.68 10.17
C LEU A 159 -15.30 -9.31 8.83
N GLY A 160 -16.12 -9.17 7.80
CA GLY A 160 -15.67 -8.76 6.46
C GLY A 160 -16.64 -7.83 5.76
N ILE A 161 -16.11 -6.89 4.98
CA ILE A 161 -16.85 -5.99 4.09
C ILE A 161 -16.21 -6.07 2.72
N HIS A 162 -16.98 -6.47 1.72
CA HIS A 162 -16.58 -6.51 0.32
C HIS A 162 -17.42 -5.52 -0.48
N PHE A 163 -16.75 -4.55 -1.10
CA PHE A 163 -17.37 -3.51 -1.91
C PHE A 163 -16.87 -3.62 -3.34
N PHE A 164 -17.78 -3.53 -4.31
CA PHE A 164 -17.46 -3.69 -5.73
C PHE A 164 -18.52 -3.04 -6.62
N LYS A 165 -18.18 -2.84 -7.89
CA LYS A 165 -19.13 -2.52 -8.94
C LYS A 165 -19.49 -3.81 -9.68
N ASP A 166 -20.74 -4.21 -9.60
CA ASP A 166 -21.20 -5.44 -10.26
C ASP A 166 -21.38 -5.22 -11.78
N SER A 167 -21.47 -6.33 -12.50
CA SER A 167 -21.76 -6.44 -13.94
C SER A 167 -23.05 -5.72 -14.37
N ASP A 168 -24.00 -5.49 -13.45
CA ASP A 168 -25.20 -4.68 -13.68
C ASP A 168 -24.96 -3.16 -13.62
N GLY A 169 -23.70 -2.75 -13.41
CA GLY A 169 -23.27 -1.36 -13.35
C GLY A 169 -23.50 -0.68 -12.00
N LYS A 170 -24.02 -1.40 -10.98
CA LYS A 170 -24.30 -0.85 -9.65
C LYS A 170 -23.18 -1.16 -8.67
N TYR A 171 -22.89 -0.22 -7.79
CA TYR A 171 -22.08 -0.45 -6.60
C TYR A 171 -22.86 -1.27 -5.58
N LYS A 172 -22.25 -2.36 -5.11
CA LYS A 172 -22.84 -3.31 -4.17
C LYS A 172 -21.88 -3.55 -3.01
N VAL A 173 -22.47 -4.03 -1.92
CA VAL A 173 -21.73 -4.48 -0.73
C VAL A 173 -22.17 -5.90 -0.36
N VAL A 174 -21.20 -6.66 0.17
CA VAL A 174 -21.39 -7.95 0.82
C VAL A 174 -20.76 -7.86 2.21
N TYR A 175 -21.52 -8.23 3.24
CA TYR A 175 -21.03 -8.36 4.61
C TYR A 175 -20.73 -9.83 4.91
N ARG A 176 -19.71 -10.09 5.74
CA ARG A 176 -19.34 -11.43 6.19
C ARG A 176 -19.19 -11.47 7.72
N ALA A 177 -19.66 -12.54 8.34
CA ALA A 177 -19.49 -12.80 9.77
C ALA A 177 -19.27 -14.30 10.01
N ASN A 178 -18.11 -14.69 10.56
CA ASN A 178 -17.74 -16.09 10.85
C ASN A 178 -17.99 -17.06 9.68
N GLY A 179 -17.69 -16.62 8.45
CA GLY A 179 -17.90 -17.42 7.23
C GLY A 179 -19.32 -17.39 6.66
N GLU A 180 -20.32 -16.86 7.38
CA GLU A 180 -21.61 -16.52 6.78
C GLU A 180 -21.50 -15.23 5.97
N THR A 181 -22.29 -15.12 4.90
CA THR A 181 -22.21 -14.03 3.92
C THR A 181 -23.59 -13.48 3.60
N SER A 182 -23.74 -12.16 3.54
CA SER A 182 -24.97 -11.50 3.08
C SER A 182 -25.13 -11.60 1.56
N PRO A 183 -26.35 -11.43 1.01
CA PRO A 183 -26.51 -11.19 -0.42
C PRO A 183 -25.75 -9.94 -0.88
N ALA A 184 -25.24 -9.97 -2.11
CA ALA A 184 -24.68 -8.78 -2.76
C ALA A 184 -25.80 -7.77 -3.03
N THR A 185 -25.81 -6.68 -2.27
CA THR A 185 -26.93 -5.74 -2.26
C THR A 185 -26.48 -4.35 -2.70
N ALA A 186 -27.24 -3.75 -3.62
CA ALA A 186 -26.94 -2.43 -4.15
C ALA A 186 -27.11 -1.35 -3.08
N LEU A 187 -26.19 -0.40 -3.06
CA LEU A 187 -26.32 0.81 -2.25
C LEU A 187 -27.43 1.71 -2.85
N ALA A 188 -28.13 2.45 -1.99
CA ALA A 188 -29.14 3.41 -2.41
C ALA A 188 -28.52 4.68 -3.05
N ASP A 189 -29.31 5.39 -3.86
CA ASP A 189 -29.02 6.75 -4.36
C ASP A 189 -27.60 6.97 -4.93
N GLN A 190 -27.09 5.99 -5.67
CA GLN A 190 -25.70 5.97 -6.16
C GLN A 190 -25.31 7.15 -7.05
N GLY A 191 -26.29 7.88 -7.59
CA GLY A 191 -26.07 9.12 -8.33
C GLY A 191 -25.56 10.28 -7.47
N LEU A 192 -25.59 10.15 -6.13
CA LEU A 192 -25.08 11.17 -5.20
C LEU A 192 -23.59 10.98 -4.85
N PHE A 193 -22.99 9.84 -5.21
CA PHE A 193 -21.63 9.52 -4.79
C PHE A 193 -20.61 10.47 -5.42
N THR A 194 -19.74 11.06 -4.60
CA THR A 194 -18.71 12.02 -5.07
C THR A 194 -17.41 11.35 -5.51
N GLY A 195 -17.40 10.03 -5.68
CA GLY A 195 -16.30 9.28 -6.32
C GLY A 195 -15.33 8.57 -5.39
N TRP A 196 -15.51 8.62 -4.07
CA TRP A 196 -14.62 7.95 -3.12
C TRP A 196 -15.36 7.21 -1.99
N ILE A 197 -14.69 6.22 -1.43
CA ILE A 197 -15.12 5.40 -0.29
C ILE A 197 -13.90 5.07 0.59
N THR A 198 -14.07 5.04 1.90
CA THR A 198 -12.99 4.82 2.87
C THR A 198 -13.44 3.87 3.96
N PRO A 199 -12.95 2.62 3.98
CA PRO A 199 -13.30 1.64 5.00
C PRO A 199 -12.37 1.68 6.23
N GLY A 200 -12.83 1.06 7.31
CA GLY A 200 -12.18 1.07 8.60
C GLY A 200 -13.00 0.35 9.67
N GLY A 201 -12.81 0.77 10.92
CA GLY A 201 -13.54 0.24 12.07
C GLY A 201 -13.79 1.29 13.14
N TYR A 202 -14.62 0.96 14.13
CA TYR A 202 -15.01 1.90 15.17
C TYR A 202 -15.29 1.24 16.52
N LEU A 203 -15.21 2.05 17.58
CA LEU A 203 -15.75 1.77 18.91
C LEU A 203 -16.71 2.91 19.28
N GLN A 204 -17.90 2.56 19.72
CA GLN A 204 -18.83 3.47 20.38
C GLN A 204 -19.22 2.93 21.74
N VAL A 205 -19.22 3.78 22.76
CA VAL A 205 -19.60 3.40 24.11
C VAL A 205 -20.68 4.36 24.61
N ASN A 206 -21.85 3.82 24.94
CA ASN A 206 -22.90 4.61 25.56
C ASN A 206 -22.49 5.04 26.97
N ILE A 207 -22.81 6.27 27.31
CA ILE A 207 -22.49 6.85 28.61
C ILE A 207 -23.39 6.26 29.69
N GLN A 208 -22.82 6.05 30.88
CA GLN A 208 -23.56 5.67 32.07
C GLN A 208 -23.35 6.72 33.16
N ALA A 209 -24.28 7.67 33.25
CA ALA A 209 -24.21 8.78 34.19
C ALA A 209 -23.85 8.32 35.62
N GLY A 210 -22.76 8.90 36.16
CA GLY A 210 -22.25 8.64 37.52
C GLY A 210 -21.49 7.33 37.70
N ASN A 211 -21.20 6.56 36.65
CA ASN A 211 -20.39 5.34 36.75
C ASN A 211 -18.99 5.50 36.15
N PRO A 212 -17.95 5.86 36.94
CA PRO A 212 -16.59 6.06 36.44
C PRO A 212 -15.92 4.77 35.94
N ASN A 213 -16.53 3.60 36.17
CA ASN A 213 -16.03 2.33 35.66
C ASN A 213 -16.62 1.98 34.28
N ASN A 214 -17.54 2.79 33.74
CA ASN A 214 -18.12 2.54 32.43
C ASN A 214 -17.08 2.75 31.32
N GLY A 215 -16.93 1.74 30.46
CA GLY A 215 -16.00 1.78 29.35
C GLY A 215 -16.13 0.59 28.40
N GLY A 216 -15.44 0.69 27.28
CA GLY A 216 -15.39 -0.33 26.25
C GLY A 216 -14.00 -0.41 25.62
N VAL A 217 -13.64 -1.61 25.18
CA VAL A 217 -12.40 -1.88 24.44
C VAL A 217 -12.75 -2.70 23.21
N ALA A 218 -12.32 -2.24 22.02
CA ALA A 218 -12.40 -2.99 20.78
C ALA A 218 -10.98 -3.30 20.30
N VAL A 219 -10.67 -4.59 20.16
CA VAL A 219 -9.44 -5.11 19.56
C VAL A 219 -9.78 -5.57 18.16
N PHE A 220 -9.25 -4.89 17.17
CA PHE A 220 -9.24 -5.30 15.76
C PHE A 220 -7.89 -5.97 15.51
N ASP A 221 -7.89 -7.24 15.18
CA ASP A 221 -6.68 -8.02 14.89
C ASP A 221 -6.78 -8.67 13.51
N ASN A 222 -5.66 -9.16 12.99
CA ASN A 222 -5.57 -9.79 11.68
C ASN A 222 -6.25 -8.96 10.57
N ILE A 223 -6.10 -7.63 10.63
CA ILE A 223 -6.67 -6.74 9.62
C ILE A 223 -6.04 -7.07 8.26
N THR A 224 -6.87 -7.39 7.27
CA THR A 224 -6.44 -7.66 5.90
C THR A 224 -7.11 -6.72 4.90
N TRP A 225 -6.35 -6.34 3.88
CA TRP A 225 -6.80 -5.63 2.70
C TRP A 225 -6.67 -6.56 1.50
N ASN A 226 -7.78 -6.89 0.84
CA ASN A 226 -7.82 -7.79 -0.32
C ASN A 226 -7.14 -9.15 -0.04
N GLY A 227 -7.32 -9.68 1.18
CA GLY A 227 -6.73 -10.95 1.61
C GLY A 227 -5.25 -10.88 2.01
N VAL A 228 -4.62 -9.70 1.98
CA VAL A 228 -3.24 -9.48 2.43
C VAL A 228 -3.25 -8.76 3.78
N LEU A 229 -2.47 -9.24 4.75
CA LEU A 229 -2.33 -8.55 6.05
C LEU A 229 -1.92 -7.10 5.85
N LEU A 230 -2.70 -6.19 6.42
CA LEU A 230 -2.39 -4.77 6.40
C LEU A 230 -1.18 -4.54 7.31
N ARG A 231 -0.09 -4.06 6.72
CA ARG A 231 1.18 -3.83 7.41
C ARG A 231 1.70 -2.47 7.04
N ARG A 232 2.41 -1.84 7.97
CA ARG A 232 3.14 -0.62 7.69
C ARG A 232 4.19 -0.87 6.61
N ALA A 233 4.25 0.03 5.64
CA ALA A 233 5.20 -0.03 4.56
C ALA A 233 5.86 1.35 4.38
N TYR A 234 7.12 1.34 3.98
CA TYR A 234 7.99 2.51 3.88
C TYR A 234 8.67 2.55 2.51
N ALA A 235 9.39 3.62 2.22
CA ALA A 235 10.24 3.70 1.05
C ALA A 235 11.71 3.43 1.39
N ILE A 236 12.44 2.78 0.48
CA ILE A 236 13.89 2.85 0.42
C ILE A 236 14.25 3.81 -0.72
N ARG A 237 15.06 4.83 -0.42
CA ARG A 237 15.49 5.86 -1.36
C ARG A 237 17.01 5.90 -1.44
N GLY A 238 17.51 6.25 -2.62
CA GLY A 238 18.92 6.44 -2.86
C GLY A 238 19.15 6.99 -4.27
N ASN A 239 20.42 7.03 -4.64
CA ASN A 239 20.91 7.41 -5.95
C ASN A 239 21.58 6.22 -6.63
N ILE A 240 21.30 6.01 -7.92
CA ILE A 240 22.02 5.05 -8.75
C ILE A 240 22.83 5.81 -9.79
N GLU A 241 24.15 5.64 -9.73
CA GLU A 241 25.08 6.09 -10.74
C GLU A 241 25.30 4.97 -11.76
N LEU A 242 24.88 5.20 -13.00
CA LEU A 242 25.26 4.37 -14.16
C LEU A 242 26.58 4.90 -14.70
N LYS A 243 27.71 4.25 -14.34
CA LYS A 243 29.02 4.76 -14.71
C LYS A 243 29.23 4.73 -16.22
N ASP A 244 30.04 5.70 -16.67
CA ASP A 244 30.52 5.82 -18.06
C ASP A 244 29.39 5.97 -19.11
N TYR A 245 28.21 6.46 -18.72
CA TYR A 245 27.05 6.63 -19.60
C TYR A 245 26.68 8.10 -19.77
N GLY A 246 26.58 8.56 -21.02
CA GLY A 246 26.28 9.95 -21.39
C GLY A 246 24.84 10.18 -21.86
N ALA A 247 24.09 9.12 -22.14
CA ALA A 247 22.69 9.21 -22.58
C ALA A 247 21.70 9.43 -21.42
N ASP A 248 20.41 9.47 -21.76
CA ASP A 248 19.33 9.71 -20.80
C ASP A 248 19.14 8.51 -19.85
N VAL A 249 19.69 8.64 -18.64
CA VAL A 249 19.58 7.65 -17.56
C VAL A 249 18.13 7.32 -17.19
N THR A 250 17.17 8.21 -17.45
CA THR A 250 15.75 7.98 -17.12
C THR A 250 15.10 6.90 -18.00
N GLN A 251 15.75 6.51 -19.09
CA GLN A 251 15.28 5.48 -20.01
C GLN A 251 15.89 4.10 -19.74
N VAL A 252 16.83 3.99 -18.80
CA VAL A 252 17.51 2.73 -18.52
C VAL A 252 16.71 1.92 -17.49
N PRO A 253 16.16 0.75 -17.86
CA PRO A 253 15.48 -0.12 -16.91
C PRO A 253 16.50 -0.82 -15.99
N ILE A 254 16.29 -0.73 -14.69
CA ILE A 254 17.15 -1.34 -13.67
C ILE A 254 16.38 -2.46 -12.98
N HIS A 255 16.79 -3.71 -13.22
CA HIS A 255 16.27 -4.86 -12.52
C HIS A 255 16.72 -4.81 -11.06
N THR A 256 15.75 -4.76 -10.15
CA THR A 256 15.98 -4.55 -8.72
C THR A 256 15.40 -5.71 -7.92
N GLU A 257 16.16 -6.22 -6.95
CA GLU A 257 15.73 -7.27 -6.04
C GLU A 257 15.89 -6.81 -4.58
N LEU A 258 14.84 -6.99 -3.78
CA LEU A 258 14.97 -6.97 -2.33
C LEU A 258 15.18 -8.40 -1.87
N ARG A 259 16.30 -8.66 -1.19
CA ARG A 259 16.71 -10.00 -0.76
C ARG A 259 16.73 -10.10 0.75
N GLN A 260 16.31 -11.26 1.28
CA GLN A 260 16.43 -11.61 2.69
C GLN A 260 17.05 -12.99 2.80
N GLY A 261 18.16 -13.11 3.54
CA GLY A 261 18.91 -14.36 3.64
C GLY A 261 19.42 -14.86 2.29
N GLY A 262 19.78 -13.95 1.38
CA GLY A 262 20.24 -14.25 0.02
C GLY A 262 19.15 -14.62 -1.00
N VAL A 263 17.87 -14.63 -0.60
CA VAL A 263 16.75 -14.97 -1.49
C VAL A 263 15.97 -13.71 -1.84
N ALA A 264 15.70 -13.49 -3.13
CA ALA A 264 14.82 -12.42 -3.58
C ALA A 264 13.39 -12.64 -3.05
N VAL A 265 12.93 -11.71 -2.22
CA VAL A 265 11.55 -11.69 -1.68
C VAL A 265 10.65 -10.73 -2.45
N ARG A 266 11.23 -9.81 -3.22
CA ARG A 266 10.56 -8.93 -4.16
C ARG A 266 11.50 -8.59 -5.30
N THR A 267 10.93 -8.48 -6.50
CA THR A 267 11.64 -8.09 -7.71
C THR A 267 10.81 -7.06 -8.46
N GLU A 268 11.45 -6.01 -8.96
CA GLU A 268 10.81 -4.97 -9.78
C GLU A 268 11.80 -4.32 -10.74
N THR A 269 11.27 -3.67 -11.79
CA THR A 269 12.06 -2.81 -12.66
C THR A 269 11.90 -1.37 -12.20
N LEU A 270 13.01 -0.71 -11.89
CA LEU A 270 13.06 0.70 -11.53
C LEU A 270 13.60 1.55 -12.68
N PHE A 271 13.24 2.82 -12.65
CA PHE A 271 13.84 3.89 -13.43
C PHE A 271 14.27 4.99 -12.46
N THR A 272 15.40 5.62 -12.73
CA THR A 272 15.85 6.80 -11.98
C THR A 272 15.28 8.07 -12.59
N ASP A 273 15.29 9.16 -11.83
CA ASP A 273 15.14 10.49 -12.42
C ASP A 273 16.45 10.98 -13.08
N SER A 274 16.43 12.20 -13.62
CA SER A 274 17.59 12.76 -14.32
C SER A 274 18.82 13.00 -13.43
N ALA A 275 18.66 12.97 -12.10
CA ALA A 275 19.76 13.05 -11.14
C ALA A 275 20.28 11.67 -10.72
N GLY A 276 19.63 10.59 -11.16
CA GLY A 276 19.92 9.22 -10.71
C GLY A 276 19.13 8.79 -9.48
N ASP A 277 18.21 9.62 -8.97
CA ASP A 277 17.50 9.30 -7.73
C ASP A 277 16.38 8.28 -8.00
N TYR A 278 16.17 7.37 -7.04
CA TYR A 278 15.14 6.33 -7.10
C TYR A 278 14.38 6.18 -5.78
N ALA A 279 13.23 5.50 -5.85
CA ALA A 279 12.48 5.08 -4.67
C ALA A 279 11.84 3.70 -4.87
N ILE A 280 12.19 2.76 -3.99
CA ILE A 280 11.47 1.49 -3.81
C ILE A 280 10.36 1.77 -2.80
N LEU A 281 9.11 1.78 -3.24
CA LEU A 281 7.96 2.07 -2.38
C LEU A 281 7.37 0.79 -1.77
N ASN A 282 6.56 0.93 -0.71
CA ASN A 282 5.81 -0.17 -0.09
C ASN A 282 6.69 -1.32 0.44
N VAL A 283 7.81 -0.99 1.08
CA VAL A 283 8.72 -1.95 1.74
C VAL A 283 8.28 -2.16 3.18
N THR A 284 7.94 -3.41 3.54
CA THR A 284 7.61 -3.75 4.93
C THR A 284 8.83 -3.69 5.85
N PRO A 285 8.66 -3.50 7.17
CA PRO A 285 9.76 -3.60 8.11
C PRO A 285 10.54 -4.91 7.96
N GLY A 286 11.86 -4.79 7.96
CA GLY A 286 12.80 -5.89 7.74
C GLY A 286 14.19 -5.37 7.40
N THR A 287 15.19 -6.25 7.47
CA THR A 287 16.52 -5.99 6.91
C THR A 287 16.59 -6.65 5.54
N TYR A 288 17.10 -5.91 4.56
CA TYR A 288 17.19 -6.32 3.16
C TYR A 288 18.59 -6.07 2.60
N ASP A 289 19.02 -6.94 1.70
CA ASP A 289 20.07 -6.62 0.74
C ASP A 289 19.36 -6.20 -0.56
N VAL A 290 19.74 -5.05 -1.13
CA VAL A 290 19.10 -4.53 -2.34
C VAL A 290 20.05 -4.67 -3.52
N ALA A 291 19.69 -5.50 -4.49
CA ALA A 291 20.50 -5.76 -5.67
C ALA A 291 19.97 -4.97 -6.87
N PHE A 292 20.88 -4.34 -7.62
CA PHE A 292 20.60 -3.59 -8.84
C PHE A 292 21.39 -4.18 -10.00
N LYS A 293 20.73 -4.45 -11.13
CA LYS A 293 21.35 -4.88 -12.40
C LYS A 293 20.68 -4.15 -13.56
N ALA A 294 21.46 -3.43 -14.35
CA ALA A 294 21.02 -2.85 -15.62
C ALA A 294 21.53 -3.72 -16.79
N SER A 295 21.26 -3.30 -18.03
CA SER A 295 21.57 -4.10 -19.24
C SER A 295 23.03 -4.51 -19.30
N HIS A 296 23.94 -3.55 -19.50
CA HIS A 296 25.37 -3.80 -19.71
C HIS A 296 26.27 -3.39 -18.53
N TRP A 297 25.68 -3.23 -17.34
CA TRP A 297 26.41 -2.94 -16.11
C TRP A 297 26.39 -4.12 -15.16
N LEU A 298 27.48 -4.36 -14.45
CA LEU A 298 27.61 -5.35 -13.39
C LEU A 298 26.61 -5.10 -12.24
N ARG A 299 26.16 -6.20 -11.62
CA ARG A 299 25.28 -6.16 -10.45
C ARG A 299 25.99 -5.50 -9.27
N VAL A 300 25.25 -4.69 -8.52
CA VAL A 300 25.67 -4.17 -7.21
C VAL A 300 24.64 -4.55 -6.16
N VAL A 301 25.08 -5.03 -5.00
CA VAL A 301 24.25 -5.36 -3.84
C VAL A 301 24.57 -4.39 -2.71
N VAL A 302 23.58 -3.62 -2.29
CA VAL A 302 23.67 -2.76 -1.09
C VAL A 302 23.17 -3.55 0.11
N PRO A 303 24.05 -3.97 1.05
CA PRO A 303 23.67 -4.91 2.08
C PRO A 303 23.07 -4.23 3.31
N ASN A 304 22.28 -5.00 4.09
CA ASN A 304 21.81 -4.63 5.43
C ASN A 304 20.99 -3.34 5.54
N ILE A 305 20.24 -2.96 4.49
CA ILE A 305 19.27 -1.86 4.57
C ILE A 305 18.16 -2.26 5.55
N THR A 306 18.12 -1.60 6.70
CA THR A 306 17.13 -1.89 7.75
C THR A 306 15.97 -0.90 7.67
N VAL A 307 14.80 -1.42 7.33
CA VAL A 307 13.53 -0.70 7.35
C VAL A 307 12.83 -1.05 8.66
N ALA A 308 12.58 -0.06 9.51
CA ALA A 308 11.95 -0.26 10.82
C ALA A 308 10.60 0.46 10.90
N ASP A 309 10.64 1.77 11.12
CA ASP A 309 9.46 2.59 11.39
C ASP A 309 9.37 3.90 10.59
N ALA A 310 10.27 4.09 9.61
CA ALA A 310 10.35 5.24 8.73
C ALA A 310 10.96 4.89 7.35
N ASP A 311 10.77 5.78 6.38
CA ASP A 311 11.49 5.75 5.10
C ASP A 311 13.00 5.76 5.33
N VAL A 312 13.72 4.98 4.52
CA VAL A 312 15.16 4.83 4.60
C VAL A 312 15.82 5.56 3.43
N THR A 313 16.88 6.30 3.71
CA THR A 313 17.77 6.92 2.71
C THR A 313 19.15 6.28 2.78
N GLY A 314 19.90 6.31 1.68
CA GLY A 314 21.28 5.81 1.61
C GLY A 314 21.42 4.40 1.02
N GLY A 315 20.46 4.00 0.19
CA GLY A 315 20.59 2.82 -0.68
C GLY A 315 21.41 3.09 -1.94
N ASP A 316 22.41 3.96 -1.86
CA ASP A 316 23.13 4.43 -3.04
C ASP A 316 23.98 3.31 -3.67
N ALA A 317 24.02 3.27 -5.00
CA ALA A 317 24.78 2.28 -5.75
C ALA A 317 25.45 2.93 -6.98
N SER A 318 26.66 2.48 -7.31
CA SER A 318 27.32 2.88 -8.55
C SER A 318 27.64 1.64 -9.37
N LEU A 319 26.93 1.47 -10.48
CA LEU A 319 27.01 0.29 -11.33
C LEU A 319 28.18 0.42 -12.31
N THR A 320 29.03 -0.60 -12.35
CA THR A 320 30.21 -0.64 -13.22
C THR A 320 29.83 -1.16 -14.60
N ASN A 321 30.19 -0.44 -15.65
CA ASN A 321 29.84 -0.71 -17.04
C ASN A 321 30.77 -1.77 -17.67
N GLY A 322 30.31 -2.51 -18.68
CA GLY A 322 31.14 -3.35 -19.56
C GLY A 322 30.72 -4.81 -19.72
N ASP A 323 29.63 -5.22 -19.09
CA ASP A 323 29.06 -6.58 -19.11
C ASP A 323 28.03 -6.68 -20.24
N ILE A 324 28.52 -6.71 -21.49
CA ILE A 324 27.72 -6.62 -22.72
C ILE A 324 26.82 -7.84 -22.89
N ASP A 325 27.34 -9.02 -22.56
CA ASP A 325 26.61 -10.29 -22.72
C ASP A 325 25.69 -10.61 -21.52
N GLY A 326 25.84 -9.88 -20.42
CA GLY A 326 24.95 -9.88 -19.26
C GLY A 326 25.23 -11.03 -18.28
N ASP A 327 26.38 -11.69 -18.37
CA ASP A 327 26.76 -12.81 -17.50
C ASP A 327 27.26 -12.38 -16.10
N ASN A 328 27.32 -11.05 -15.86
CA ASN A 328 27.77 -10.42 -14.61
C ASN A 328 29.29 -10.42 -14.41
N GLU A 329 30.06 -10.57 -15.49
CA GLU A 329 31.51 -10.40 -15.52
C GLU A 329 31.91 -9.53 -16.73
N VAL A 330 33.08 -8.87 -16.67
CA VAL A 330 33.65 -8.16 -17.83
C VAL A 330 34.83 -8.97 -18.35
N THR A 331 34.62 -9.68 -19.45
CA THR A 331 35.55 -10.70 -19.96
C THR A 331 35.89 -10.51 -21.43
N LEU A 332 36.59 -11.51 -22.00
CA LEU A 332 36.88 -11.55 -23.43
C LEU A 332 35.63 -11.77 -24.30
N PHE A 333 34.54 -12.28 -23.72
CA PHE A 333 33.28 -12.50 -24.44
C PHE A 333 32.59 -11.16 -24.73
N ASP A 334 32.53 -10.26 -23.76
CA ASP A 334 32.07 -8.87 -23.95
C ASP A 334 32.87 -8.15 -25.02
N PHE A 335 34.20 -8.27 -24.96
CA PHE A 335 35.07 -7.71 -25.99
C PHE A 335 34.75 -8.25 -27.39
N GLY A 336 34.42 -9.54 -27.49
CA GLY A 336 33.99 -10.16 -28.74
C GLY A 336 32.69 -9.55 -29.29
N GLU A 337 31.72 -9.28 -28.42
CA GLU A 337 30.46 -8.62 -28.79
C GLU A 337 30.67 -7.17 -29.22
N LEU A 338 31.53 -6.42 -28.51
CA LEU A 338 31.90 -5.05 -28.89
C LEU A 338 32.55 -5.02 -30.27
N VAL A 339 33.51 -5.91 -30.54
CA VAL A 339 34.18 -5.99 -31.84
C VAL A 339 33.22 -6.36 -32.97
N ALA A 340 32.25 -7.24 -32.71
CA ALA A 340 31.23 -7.60 -33.69
C ALA A 340 30.34 -6.41 -34.09
N ALA A 341 30.10 -5.50 -33.15
CA ALA A 341 29.30 -4.30 -33.34
C ALA A 341 30.11 -3.05 -33.72
N PHE A 342 31.44 -3.13 -33.79
CA PHE A 342 32.30 -1.95 -33.97
C PHE A 342 31.97 -1.13 -35.23
N GLY A 343 31.75 0.17 -35.03
CA GLY A 343 31.34 1.14 -36.05
C GLY A 343 29.87 1.06 -36.46
N ALA A 344 29.05 0.27 -35.77
CA ALA A 344 27.62 0.19 -36.01
C ALA A 344 26.86 1.33 -35.32
N MET A 345 25.77 1.76 -35.94
CA MET A 345 24.78 2.69 -35.41
C MET A 345 23.37 2.06 -35.42
N PRO A 346 22.37 2.62 -34.72
CA PRO A 346 20.99 2.18 -34.81
C PRO A 346 20.49 2.00 -36.25
N GLY A 347 20.10 0.78 -36.59
CA GLY A 347 19.61 0.39 -37.92
C GLY A 347 20.60 -0.40 -38.76
N ASP A 348 21.87 -0.46 -38.37
CA ASP A 348 22.84 -1.35 -39.00
C ASP A 348 22.59 -2.82 -38.62
N THR A 349 22.92 -3.73 -39.53
CA THR A 349 22.69 -5.17 -39.34
C THR A 349 23.43 -5.73 -38.12
N ASN A 350 24.60 -5.16 -37.78
CA ASN A 350 25.44 -5.57 -36.67
C ASN A 350 25.30 -4.68 -35.42
N TRP A 351 24.27 -3.82 -35.36
CA TRP A 351 23.99 -3.01 -34.18
C TRP A 351 23.71 -3.89 -32.96
N ASN A 352 24.50 -3.72 -31.90
CA ASN A 352 24.24 -4.26 -30.57
C ASN A 352 24.07 -3.08 -29.60
N PRO A 353 22.86 -2.78 -29.10
CA PRO A 353 22.65 -1.67 -28.17
C PRO A 353 23.36 -1.85 -26.82
N ASN A 354 23.78 -3.07 -26.47
CA ASN A 354 24.57 -3.29 -25.26
C ASN A 354 26.07 -3.01 -25.47
N ALA A 355 26.53 -2.89 -26.72
CA ALA A 355 27.93 -2.59 -27.03
C ALA A 355 28.21 -1.08 -27.15
N ASP A 356 27.16 -0.26 -27.22
CA ASP A 356 27.19 1.19 -27.05
C ASP A 356 27.13 1.50 -25.54
N LEU A 357 28.30 1.45 -24.91
CA LEU A 357 28.47 1.53 -23.46
C LEU A 357 28.36 2.96 -22.96
N ASP A 358 28.76 3.96 -23.76
CA ASP A 358 28.60 5.37 -23.38
C ASP A 358 27.25 5.97 -23.83
N GLY A 359 26.50 5.28 -24.68
CA GLY A 359 25.15 5.62 -25.08
C GLY A 359 25.09 6.76 -26.10
N ASP A 360 26.16 6.98 -26.87
CA ASP A 360 26.23 8.05 -27.88
C ASP A 360 25.62 7.64 -29.24
N GLU A 361 25.03 6.45 -29.32
CA GLU A 361 24.41 5.83 -30.50
C GLU A 361 25.42 5.37 -31.59
N GLU A 362 26.71 5.19 -31.25
CA GLU A 362 27.72 4.61 -32.15
C GLU A 362 28.73 3.74 -31.38
N VAL A 363 28.96 2.48 -31.81
CA VAL A 363 29.98 1.63 -31.15
C VAL A 363 31.38 2.02 -31.62
N THR A 364 32.20 2.62 -30.77
CA THR A 364 33.52 3.17 -31.12
C THR A 364 34.66 2.74 -30.19
N LEU A 365 35.80 3.44 -30.30
CA LEU A 365 36.93 3.27 -29.38
C LEU A 365 36.64 3.85 -27.98
N TYR A 366 35.61 4.69 -27.81
CA TYR A 366 35.21 5.20 -26.51
C TYR A 366 34.56 4.10 -25.67
N ASP A 367 33.68 3.29 -26.25
CA ASP A 367 33.12 2.07 -25.62
C ASP A 367 34.22 1.08 -25.28
N PHE A 368 35.13 0.83 -26.24
CA PHE A 368 36.27 -0.05 -25.98
C PHE A 368 37.12 0.44 -24.81
N SER A 369 37.28 1.76 -24.66
CA SER A 369 38.00 2.35 -23.54
C SER A 369 37.28 2.13 -22.21
N THR A 370 35.95 2.11 -22.19
CA THR A 370 35.14 1.77 -21.01
C THR A 370 35.29 0.30 -20.64
N LEU A 371 35.15 -0.61 -21.62
CA LEU A 371 35.32 -2.05 -21.41
C LEU A 371 36.70 -2.39 -20.87
N VAL A 372 37.77 -1.85 -21.47
CA VAL A 372 39.15 -2.13 -21.02
C VAL A 372 39.43 -1.61 -19.61
N ARG A 373 38.84 -0.48 -19.22
CA ARG A 373 39.00 0.07 -17.86
C ARG A 373 38.41 -0.86 -16.79
N ASN A 374 37.36 -1.58 -17.13
CA ASN A 374 36.63 -2.46 -16.23
C ASN A 374 36.94 -3.95 -16.46
N PHE A 375 37.89 -4.28 -17.35
CA PHE A 375 38.20 -5.65 -17.72
C PHE A 375 38.61 -6.51 -16.51
N GLY A 376 37.98 -7.68 -16.39
CA GLY A 376 38.15 -8.60 -15.27
C GLY A 376 37.35 -8.24 -14.02
N ALA A 377 36.50 -7.21 -14.07
CA ALA A 377 35.55 -6.92 -13.00
C ALA A 377 34.41 -7.96 -12.98
N THR A 378 33.89 -8.22 -11.80
CA THR A 378 32.75 -9.13 -11.56
C THR A 378 31.71 -8.37 -10.74
N GLY A 379 30.44 -8.58 -11.04
CA GLY A 379 29.36 -8.03 -10.23
C GLY A 379 29.18 -8.82 -8.93
N ASP A 380 28.38 -8.27 -8.03
CA ASP A 380 27.98 -8.95 -6.81
C ASP A 380 27.03 -10.13 -7.12
N ASP A 381 26.99 -11.13 -6.23
CA ASP A 381 26.07 -12.27 -6.28
C ASP A 381 24.69 -11.95 -5.71
#